data_AF-A0A936Z2C9-F1
#
_entry.id   AF-A0A936Z2C9-F1
#
_cell.length_a   1.000
_cell.length_b   1.000
_cell.length_c   1.000
_cell.angle_alpha   90.00
_cell.angle_beta   90.00
_cell.angle_gamma   90.00
#
_symmetry.space_group_name_H-M   'P 1'
#
loop_
_entity.id
_entity.type
_entity.pdbx_description
1 polymer ?
#
loop_
_entity_poly.entity_id
_entity_poly.type
_entity_poly.pdbx_seq_one_letter_code
_entity_poly.pdbx_strand_id
1 'polypeptide(L)'
;MKVWTIANEAGLSLSAVAQGGSVTALRLTDRQGRSTGVVLGLPAPEDYARPHPHLGAIVGRYANRIARGCFTLEGQVVRLPLNDGAHTLHGGPEGFGRRMWELAKISSSALELRLTSEDGDQGFPGRLDVRVQYALTSANEWRIDYEARSERATVVNLSQHAYFNLAGGGDILGHRLWIAAQRYCTVDAGLIPQEVAPVAGTPFDFREPAAIGARIGESHPQLRRAGGYDHNWLLDGEGLRCVARLEDPGSGRAMEVHTTEPGLQFYSGNFLDGSVAGLAHRSGLCLETQHFPDSPNRPDFPSTLLRPGETFRSTTLYRFTHL
;
A
#
# COMPACT_ATOMS: atom_id res chain seq x y z
N MET A 1 10.91 0.95 21.54
CA MET A 1 10.42 1.92 20.55
C MET A 1 9.06 2.43 21.02
N LYS A 2 8.79 3.73 20.93
CA LYS A 2 7.48 4.29 21.32
C LYS A 2 6.40 3.81 20.36
N VAL A 3 5.23 3.45 20.89
CA VAL A 3 4.02 3.15 20.11
C VAL A 3 3.02 4.28 20.35
N TRP A 4 2.44 4.80 19.27
CA TRP A 4 1.41 5.81 19.32
C TRP A 4 0.07 5.18 18.98
N THR A 5 -0.90 5.32 19.87
CA THR A 5 -2.24 4.75 19.69
C THR A 5 -3.30 5.85 19.63
N ILE A 6 -4.19 5.75 18.65
CA ILE A 6 -5.37 6.58 18.46
C ILE A 6 -6.61 5.69 18.37
N ALA A 7 -7.77 6.22 18.75
CA ALA A 7 -9.04 5.51 18.68
C ALA A 7 -10.18 6.50 18.36
N ASN A 8 -11.21 6.02 17.65
CA ASN A 8 -12.48 6.71 17.56
C ASN A 8 -13.47 6.16 18.60
N GLU A 9 -14.61 6.82 18.76
CA GLU A 9 -15.68 6.36 19.66
C GLU A 9 -16.49 5.18 19.08
N ALA A 10 -16.31 4.89 17.78
CA ALA A 10 -17.09 3.90 17.04
C ALA A 10 -16.46 2.49 16.99
N GLY A 11 -15.36 2.27 17.74
CA GLY A 11 -14.75 0.95 17.96
C GLY A 11 -13.47 0.67 17.16
N LEU A 12 -13.00 1.62 16.35
CA LEU A 12 -11.76 1.53 15.58
C LEU A 12 -10.59 2.11 16.38
N SER A 13 -9.50 1.35 16.47
CA SER A 13 -8.22 1.83 17.04
C SER A 13 -7.05 1.47 16.15
N LEU A 14 -6.05 2.35 16.12
CA LEU A 14 -4.85 2.23 15.31
C LEU A 14 -3.62 2.50 16.18
N SER A 15 -2.64 1.61 16.08
CA SER A 15 -1.31 1.79 16.67
C SER A 15 -0.27 1.92 15.57
N ALA A 16 0.67 2.85 15.74
CA ALA A 16 1.77 3.06 14.82
C ALA A 16 3.09 3.29 15.55
N VAL A 17 4.19 3.10 14.83
CA VAL A 17 5.56 3.43 15.26
C VAL A 17 6.21 4.39 14.27
N ALA A 18 7.20 5.15 14.74
CA ALA A 18 7.93 6.11 13.91
C ALA A 18 8.78 5.43 12.83
N GLN A 19 9.29 4.23 13.10
CA GLN A 19 10.03 3.43 12.12
C GLN A 19 9.12 3.07 10.94
N GLY A 20 9.43 3.61 9.76
CA GLY A 20 8.64 3.48 8.53
C GLY A 20 7.28 4.19 8.55
N GLY A 21 6.97 4.95 9.61
CA GLY A 21 5.60 5.43 9.85
C GLY A 21 4.60 4.27 9.95
N SER A 22 5.06 3.12 10.43
CA SER A 22 4.40 1.84 10.25
C SER A 22 3.19 1.67 11.16
N VAL A 23 2.07 1.25 10.59
CA VAL A 23 0.90 0.79 11.35
C VAL A 23 1.19 -0.61 11.89
N THR A 24 1.22 -0.73 13.22
CA THR A 24 1.54 -1.98 13.91
C THR A 24 0.31 -2.77 14.32
N ALA A 25 -0.83 -2.10 14.45
CA ALA A 25 -2.12 -2.73 14.68
C ALA A 25 -3.25 -1.82 14.20
N LEU A 26 -4.30 -2.45 13.67
CA LEU A 26 -5.58 -1.85 13.37
C LEU A 26 -6.64 -2.79 13.94
N ARG A 27 -7.43 -2.33 14.90
CA ARG A 27 -8.36 -3.18 15.65
C ARG A 27 -9.77 -2.67 15.55
N LEU A 28 -10.68 -3.62 15.34
CA LEU A 28 -12.11 -3.45 15.27
C LEU A 28 -12.74 -4.02 16.53
N THR A 29 -13.46 -3.19 17.27
CA THR A 29 -14.19 -3.61 18.47
C THR A 29 -15.68 -3.68 18.16
N ASP A 30 -16.24 -4.89 18.27
CA ASP A 30 -17.66 -5.12 18.00
C ASP A 30 -18.54 -4.63 19.17
N ARG A 31 -19.87 -4.67 18.97
CA ARG A 31 -20.85 -4.28 20.01
C ARG A 31 -20.82 -5.16 21.27
N GLN A 32 -20.19 -6.33 21.19
CA GLN A 32 -20.02 -7.25 22.31
C GLN A 32 -18.68 -7.02 23.03
N GLY A 33 -17.93 -5.99 22.62
CA GLY A 33 -16.63 -5.61 23.21
C GLY A 33 -15.46 -6.46 22.73
N ARG A 34 -15.65 -7.36 21.75
CA ARG A 34 -14.56 -8.19 21.22
C ARG A 34 -13.73 -7.38 20.25
N SER A 35 -12.44 -7.23 20.56
CA SER A 35 -11.48 -6.49 19.73
C SER A 35 -10.65 -7.43 18.87
N THR A 36 -10.76 -7.31 17.55
CA THR A 36 -10.03 -8.13 16.57
C THR A 36 -9.05 -7.28 15.79
N GLY A 37 -7.78 -7.71 15.70
CA GLY A 37 -6.81 -7.10 14.79
C GLY A 37 -7.08 -7.51 13.35
N VAL A 38 -7.09 -6.57 12.42
CA VAL A 38 -7.39 -6.83 11.00
C VAL A 38 -6.22 -6.54 10.07
N VAL A 39 -5.05 -6.24 10.63
CA VAL A 39 -3.78 -6.13 9.90
C VAL A 39 -2.73 -6.99 10.58
N LEU A 40 -1.79 -7.53 9.78
CA LEU A 40 -0.61 -8.19 10.29
C LEU A 40 0.34 -7.17 10.92
N GLY A 41 1.09 -7.61 11.91
CA GLY A 41 2.12 -6.81 12.57
C GLY A 41 3.18 -7.70 13.20
N LEU A 42 4.31 -7.09 13.58
CA LEU A 42 5.39 -7.78 14.28
C LEU A 42 5.10 -7.90 15.78
N PRO A 43 5.66 -8.90 16.48
CA PRO A 43 5.41 -9.14 17.91
C PRO A 43 5.85 -7.98 18.80
N ALA A 44 7.00 -7.37 18.51
CA ALA A 44 7.53 -6.25 19.26
C ALA A 44 7.73 -5.00 18.38
N PRO A 45 7.48 -3.78 18.90
CA PRO A 45 7.76 -2.53 18.19
C PRO A 45 9.21 -2.42 17.69
N GLU A 46 10.16 -2.98 18.41
CA GLU A 46 11.58 -2.98 18.07
C GLU A 46 11.89 -3.80 16.81
N ASP A 47 11.06 -4.80 16.49
CA ASP A 47 11.27 -5.65 15.32
C ASP A 47 11.10 -4.88 14.00
N TYR A 48 10.36 -3.76 14.00
CA TYR A 48 10.21 -2.89 12.83
C TYR A 48 11.53 -2.22 12.40
N ALA A 49 12.53 -2.17 13.28
CA ALA A 49 13.86 -1.69 12.90
C ALA A 49 14.69 -2.73 12.12
N ARG A 50 14.26 -4.00 12.11
CA ARG A 50 14.94 -5.10 11.41
C ARG A 50 14.39 -5.26 9.98
N PRO A 51 15.08 -5.99 9.08
CA PRO A 51 14.49 -6.37 7.79
C PRO A 51 13.15 -7.10 7.96
N HIS A 52 12.12 -6.62 7.26
CA HIS A 52 10.77 -7.19 7.21
C HIS A 52 10.10 -6.76 5.88
N PRO A 53 9.00 -7.41 5.43
CA PRO A 53 8.43 -7.17 4.10
C PRO A 53 7.50 -5.94 4.08
N HIS A 54 7.99 -4.79 4.58
CA HIS A 54 7.28 -3.51 4.65
C HIS A 54 5.93 -3.53 5.39
N LEU A 55 5.70 -4.51 6.27
CA LEU A 55 4.53 -4.59 7.16
C LEU A 55 4.10 -3.23 7.69
N GLY A 56 2.95 -2.73 7.23
CA GLY A 56 2.32 -1.52 7.75
C GLY A 56 3.03 -0.20 7.39
N ALA A 57 4.16 -0.23 6.67
CA ALA A 57 4.99 0.93 6.42
C ALA A 57 4.39 1.88 5.37
N ILE A 58 4.79 3.15 5.42
CA ILE A 58 4.64 4.07 4.28
C ILE A 58 5.79 3.80 3.31
N VAL A 59 5.47 3.35 2.10
CA VAL A 59 6.46 3.11 1.04
C VAL A 59 6.65 4.37 0.20
N GLY A 60 7.90 4.69 -0.11
CA GLY A 60 8.29 5.92 -0.81
C GLY A 60 9.81 6.09 -0.89
N ARG A 61 10.37 7.07 -1.60
CA ARG A 61 9.69 8.15 -2.33
C ARG A 61 8.83 7.66 -3.50
N TYR A 62 9.08 6.44 -3.96
CA TYR A 62 8.32 5.78 -5.02
C TYR A 62 7.85 4.39 -4.60
N ALA A 63 6.54 4.20 -4.48
CA ALA A 63 5.91 2.92 -4.20
C ALA A 63 6.00 1.97 -5.41
N ASN A 64 6.14 0.68 -5.15
CA ASN A 64 6.37 -0.36 -6.15
C ASN A 64 7.69 -0.18 -6.92
N ARG A 65 7.82 -0.77 -8.11
CA ARG A 65 9.08 -0.89 -8.85
C ARG A 65 9.32 0.25 -9.84
N ILE A 66 10.58 0.62 -9.98
CA ILE A 66 11.14 1.37 -11.12
C ILE A 66 12.08 0.43 -11.89
N ALA A 67 11.80 0.23 -13.17
CA ALA A 67 12.54 -0.68 -14.03
C ALA A 67 14.01 -0.30 -14.13
N ARG A 68 14.92 -1.27 -13.92
CA ARG A 68 16.38 -1.08 -14.01
C ARG A 68 16.95 -0.03 -13.04
N GLY A 69 16.16 0.38 -12.04
CA GLY A 69 16.51 1.45 -11.11
C GLY A 69 16.88 2.74 -11.81
N CYS A 70 16.23 3.07 -12.93
CA CYS A 70 16.50 4.32 -13.62
C CYS A 70 15.27 4.84 -14.36
N PHE A 71 15.24 6.15 -14.56
CA PHE A 71 14.24 6.83 -15.39
C PHE A 71 14.84 8.11 -15.97
N THR A 72 14.16 8.71 -16.93
CA THR A 72 14.58 9.99 -17.51
C THR A 72 13.77 11.13 -16.91
N LEU A 73 14.45 12.16 -16.42
CA LEU A 73 13.86 13.38 -15.89
C LEU A 73 14.49 14.57 -16.58
N GLU A 74 13.70 15.34 -17.33
CA GLU A 74 14.16 16.55 -18.03
C GLU A 74 15.38 16.31 -18.93
N GLY A 75 15.39 15.15 -19.61
CA GLY A 75 16.47 14.73 -20.49
C GLY A 75 17.70 14.14 -19.78
N GLN A 76 17.71 14.11 -18.44
CA GLN A 76 18.79 13.49 -17.66
C GLN A 76 18.37 12.11 -17.14
N VAL A 77 19.30 11.15 -17.18
CA VAL A 77 19.07 9.83 -16.60
C VAL A 77 19.31 9.89 -15.09
N VAL A 78 18.25 9.64 -14.32
CA VAL A 78 18.33 9.43 -12.87
C VAL A 78 18.58 7.95 -12.61
N ARG A 79 19.53 7.64 -11.72
CA ARG A 79 19.86 6.27 -11.30
C ARG A 79 19.59 6.12 -9.81
N LEU A 80 18.94 5.03 -9.46
CA LEU A 80 18.51 4.67 -8.12
C LEU A 80 19.20 3.36 -7.70
N PRO A 81 19.46 3.14 -6.40
CA PRO A 81 19.96 1.86 -5.93
C PRO A 81 18.99 0.72 -6.21
N LEU A 82 19.53 -0.43 -6.59
CA LEU A 82 18.77 -1.65 -6.81
C LEU A 82 18.62 -2.41 -5.49
N ASN A 83 17.41 -2.90 -5.21
CA ASN A 83 17.10 -3.68 -4.01
C ASN A 83 16.11 -4.82 -4.27
N ASP A 84 15.62 -4.97 -5.50
CA ASP A 84 14.77 -6.09 -5.91
C ASP A 84 15.23 -6.60 -7.27
N GLY A 85 16.22 -7.50 -7.26
CA GLY A 85 16.89 -7.99 -8.46
C GLY A 85 17.49 -6.83 -9.27
N ALA A 86 17.00 -6.64 -10.49
CA ALA A 86 17.45 -5.56 -11.38
C ALA A 86 16.68 -4.25 -11.18
N HIS A 87 15.78 -4.14 -10.19
CA HIS A 87 14.86 -3.02 -10.05
C HIS A 87 15.04 -2.28 -8.72
N THR A 88 14.53 -1.05 -8.66
CA THR A 88 14.36 -0.31 -7.41
C THR A 88 12.93 -0.51 -6.95
N LEU A 89 12.74 -1.09 -5.77
CA LEU A 89 11.44 -1.36 -5.15
C LEU A 89 11.25 -0.45 -3.93
N HIS A 90 10.07 0.16 -3.81
CA HIS A 90 9.65 0.96 -2.66
C HIS A 90 10.64 2.07 -2.26
N GLY A 91 11.24 2.71 -3.26
CA GLY A 91 12.16 3.84 -3.09
C GLY A 91 13.60 3.45 -2.77
N GLY A 92 13.96 2.16 -2.81
CA GLY A 92 15.32 1.69 -2.62
C GLY A 92 15.58 1.04 -1.25
N PRO A 93 16.82 0.61 -0.99
CA PRO A 93 17.18 -0.15 0.21
C PRO A 93 16.92 0.60 1.52
N GLU A 94 17.04 1.94 1.53
CA GLU A 94 16.72 2.82 2.67
C GLU A 94 15.54 3.76 2.35
N GLY A 95 14.58 3.26 1.56
CA GLY A 95 13.33 3.96 1.25
C GLY A 95 12.50 4.29 2.51
N PHE A 96 11.39 5.00 2.34
CA PHE A 96 10.65 5.62 3.45
C PHE A 96 10.14 4.65 4.50
N GLY A 97 9.88 3.39 4.12
CA GLY A 97 9.50 2.32 5.04
C GLY A 97 10.61 1.90 6.01
N ARG A 98 11.85 2.35 5.79
CA ARG A 98 13.04 2.09 6.62
C ARG A 98 13.47 3.32 7.41
N ARG A 99 12.84 4.47 7.18
CA ARG A 99 13.23 5.75 7.80
C ARG A 99 12.52 5.98 9.12
N MET A 100 13.15 6.77 10.00
CA MET A 100 12.52 7.25 11.21
C MET A 100 11.67 8.48 10.86
N TRP A 101 10.36 8.38 11.03
CA TRP A 101 9.44 9.49 10.85
C TRP A 101 9.29 10.28 12.15
N GLU A 102 9.14 11.60 12.04
CA GLU A 102 8.65 12.39 13.16
C GLU A 102 7.16 12.11 13.34
N LEU A 103 6.76 11.63 14.52
CA LEU A 103 5.39 11.19 14.75
C LEU A 103 4.78 11.87 15.99
N ALA A 104 3.68 12.58 15.75
CA ALA A 104 2.97 13.36 16.76
C ALA A 104 1.49 12.97 16.82
N LYS A 105 0.95 12.89 18.03
CA LYS A 105 -0.48 12.73 18.24
C LYS A 105 -1.11 14.12 18.27
N ILE A 106 -1.99 14.41 17.31
CA ILE A 106 -2.62 15.72 17.15
C ILE A 106 -4.06 15.76 17.72
N SER A 107 -4.68 14.59 17.94
CA SER A 107 -5.92 14.44 18.71
C SER A 107 -6.03 13.02 19.28
N SER A 108 -7.12 12.68 19.98
CA SER A 108 -7.41 11.30 20.42
C SER A 108 -7.51 10.30 19.26
N SER A 109 -7.91 10.78 18.07
CA SER A 109 -8.22 10.00 16.88
C SER A 109 -7.34 10.32 15.66
N ALA A 110 -6.25 11.08 15.81
CA ALA A 110 -5.38 11.42 14.69
C ALA A 110 -3.88 11.53 15.05
N LEU A 111 -3.04 11.07 14.12
CA LEU A 111 -1.59 11.18 14.12
C LEU A 111 -1.13 12.00 12.91
N GLU A 112 -0.08 12.79 13.11
CA GLU A 112 0.68 13.43 12.04
C GLU A 112 2.07 12.82 11.98
N LEU A 113 2.51 12.50 10.77
CA LEU A 113 3.80 11.94 10.44
C LEU A 113 4.53 12.90 9.49
N ARG A 114 5.81 13.16 9.73
CA ARG A 114 6.65 13.98 8.86
C ARG A 114 7.96 13.27 8.55
N LEU A 115 8.43 13.42 7.31
CA LEU A 115 9.74 12.95 6.86
C LEU A 115 10.32 13.95 5.87
N THR A 116 11.58 14.31 6.09
CA THR A 116 12.41 15.05 5.13
C THR A 116 13.34 14.06 4.44
N SER A 117 13.28 14.01 3.11
CA SER A 117 14.18 13.25 2.26
C SER A 117 15.07 14.24 1.51
N GLU A 118 16.35 14.30 1.86
CA GLU A 118 17.30 15.28 1.32
C GLU A 118 17.53 15.11 -0.20
N ASP A 119 18.09 16.13 -0.85
CA ASP A 119 18.48 16.04 -2.27
C ASP A 119 19.48 14.88 -2.47
N GLY A 120 19.19 14.00 -3.43
CA GLY A 120 20.01 12.83 -3.73
C GLY A 120 19.74 11.62 -2.82
N ASP A 121 18.80 11.70 -1.87
CA ASP A 121 18.42 10.56 -1.04
C ASP A 121 17.88 9.40 -1.90
N GLN A 122 18.51 8.23 -1.79
CA GLN A 122 18.31 7.07 -2.66
C GLN A 122 18.45 7.39 -4.17
N GLY A 123 19.18 8.45 -4.52
CA GLY A 123 19.38 8.92 -5.90
C GLY A 123 18.24 9.79 -6.44
N PHE A 124 17.18 10.06 -5.67
CA PHE A 124 16.10 10.94 -6.12
C PHE A 124 16.52 12.42 -6.02
N PRO A 125 16.33 13.22 -7.09
CA PRO A 125 16.64 14.65 -7.06
C PRO A 125 15.64 15.43 -6.20
N GLY A 126 16.10 16.54 -5.64
CA GLY A 126 15.32 17.45 -4.83
C GLY A 126 15.13 16.96 -3.39
N ARG A 127 15.35 17.87 -2.44
CA ARG A 127 14.81 17.70 -1.08
C ARG A 127 13.29 17.62 -1.19
N LEU A 128 12.69 16.66 -0.49
CA LEU A 128 11.26 16.42 -0.45
C LEU A 128 10.79 16.43 1.01
N ASP A 129 9.87 17.33 1.31
CA ASP A 129 9.16 17.37 2.58
C ASP A 129 7.84 16.62 2.44
N VAL A 130 7.65 15.60 3.27
CA VAL A 130 6.46 14.74 3.26
C VAL A 130 5.71 14.87 4.58
N ARG A 131 4.40 15.04 4.48
CA ARG A 131 3.46 15.02 5.61
C ARG A 131 2.40 13.97 5.34
N VAL A 132 2.17 13.08 6.30
CA VAL A 132 1.09 12.09 6.26
C VAL A 132 0.23 12.24 7.50
N GLN A 133 -1.09 12.21 7.34
CA GLN A 133 -2.03 12.21 8.45
C GLN A 133 -2.78 10.88 8.49
N TYR A 134 -2.71 10.18 9.63
CA TYR A 134 -3.62 9.09 9.93
C TYR A 134 -4.75 9.61 10.81
N ALA A 135 -6.00 9.45 10.38
CA ALA A 135 -7.17 9.86 11.15
C ALA A 135 -8.21 8.75 11.22
N LEU A 136 -8.82 8.56 12.38
CA LEU A 136 -9.95 7.67 12.58
C LEU A 136 -11.23 8.51 12.66
N THR A 137 -12.14 8.34 11.71
CA THR A 137 -13.39 9.12 11.63
C THR A 137 -14.51 8.45 12.43
N SER A 138 -15.60 9.18 12.70
CA SER A 138 -16.80 8.61 13.34
C SER A 138 -17.53 7.58 12.47
N ALA A 139 -17.22 7.50 11.17
CA ALA A 139 -17.79 6.52 10.24
C ALA A 139 -16.99 5.20 10.19
N ASN A 140 -16.14 4.93 11.19
CA ASN A 140 -15.23 3.78 11.22
C ASN A 140 -14.30 3.72 10.01
N GLU A 141 -13.74 4.87 9.64
CA GLU A 141 -12.77 4.97 8.57
C GLU A 141 -11.39 5.22 9.15
N TRP A 142 -10.40 4.49 8.64
CA TRP A 142 -9.02 4.92 8.70
C TRP A 142 -8.71 5.73 7.44
N ARG A 143 -8.57 7.04 7.62
CA ARG A 143 -8.18 8.01 6.59
C ARG A 143 -6.68 8.23 6.61
N ILE A 144 -6.08 8.23 5.42
CA ILE A 144 -4.69 8.58 5.17
C ILE A 144 -4.67 9.73 4.18
N ASP A 145 -4.12 10.86 4.58
CA ASP A 145 -3.87 12.00 3.69
C ASP A 145 -2.37 12.21 3.52
N TYR A 146 -1.91 12.21 2.28
CA TYR A 146 -0.52 12.47 1.91
C TYR A 146 -0.39 13.89 1.34
N GLU A 147 0.65 14.59 1.76
CA GLU A 147 1.10 15.85 1.15
C GLU A 147 2.61 15.78 0.96
N ALA A 148 3.12 16.16 -0.22
CA ALA A 148 4.55 16.30 -0.44
C ALA A 148 4.90 17.50 -1.32
N ARG A 149 6.04 18.15 -1.02
CA ARG A 149 6.59 19.27 -1.80
C ARG A 149 8.08 19.07 -2.02
N SER A 150 8.55 19.41 -3.22
CA SER A 150 9.97 19.29 -3.57
C SER A 150 10.57 20.62 -4.01
N GLU A 151 11.86 20.78 -3.71
CA GLU A 151 12.67 21.92 -4.15
C GLU A 151 13.14 21.79 -5.61
N ARG A 152 13.10 20.59 -6.19
CA ARG A 152 13.47 20.31 -7.58
C ARG A 152 12.42 19.41 -8.23
N ALA A 153 12.45 19.31 -9.56
CA ALA A 153 11.65 18.28 -10.22
C ALA A 153 12.08 16.90 -9.72
N THR A 154 11.12 16.04 -9.40
CA THR A 154 11.33 14.66 -8.94
C THR A 154 10.12 13.79 -9.30
N VAL A 155 10.20 12.50 -9.07
CA VAL A 155 9.02 11.61 -9.07
C VAL A 155 8.60 11.30 -7.64
N VAL A 156 7.29 11.24 -7.39
CA VAL A 156 6.70 10.89 -6.09
C VAL A 156 5.53 9.94 -6.33
N ASN A 157 5.54 8.81 -5.63
CA ASN A 157 4.42 7.88 -5.56
C ASN A 157 4.44 7.27 -4.15
N LEU A 158 3.44 7.56 -3.32
CA LEU A 158 3.40 7.13 -1.93
C LEU A 158 2.25 6.15 -1.74
N SER A 159 2.44 5.14 -0.89
CA SER A 159 1.37 4.25 -0.47
C SER A 159 1.60 3.72 0.93
N GLN A 160 0.55 3.15 1.52
CA GLN A 160 0.62 2.49 2.81
C GLN A 160 0.48 0.98 2.60
N HIS A 161 1.44 0.23 3.14
CA HIS A 161 1.63 -1.19 2.86
C HIS A 161 1.09 -2.09 4.00
N ALA A 162 -0.13 -1.84 4.46
CA ALA A 162 -0.80 -2.71 5.43
C ALA A 162 -1.13 -4.07 4.81
N TYR A 163 -0.89 -5.13 5.56
CA TYR A 163 -1.31 -6.47 5.23
C TYR A 163 -2.61 -6.78 5.96
N PHE A 164 -3.74 -6.69 5.28
CA PHE A 164 -5.05 -6.97 5.84
C PHE A 164 -5.31 -8.47 5.97
N ASN A 165 -5.96 -8.84 7.07
CA ASN A 165 -6.65 -10.11 7.23
C ASN A 165 -7.89 -9.86 8.10
N LEU A 166 -9.06 -9.73 7.47
CA LEU A 166 -10.29 -9.44 8.19
C LEU A 166 -10.75 -10.59 9.10
N ALA A 167 -10.25 -11.83 8.95
CA ALA A 167 -10.57 -12.91 9.88
C ALA A 167 -9.78 -12.77 11.21
N GLY A 168 -8.69 -11.98 11.20
CA GLY A 168 -7.77 -11.79 12.32
C GLY A 168 -6.69 -12.86 12.43
N GLY A 169 -6.61 -13.77 11.47
CA GLY A 169 -5.63 -14.86 11.40
C GLY A 169 -5.95 -15.84 10.28
N GLY A 170 -5.13 -16.89 10.14
CA GLY A 170 -5.26 -17.84 9.03
C GLY A 170 -4.85 -17.24 7.68
N ASP A 171 -5.24 -17.90 6.59
CA ASP A 171 -5.02 -17.39 5.23
C ASP A 171 -6.15 -16.47 4.74
N ILE A 172 -5.89 -15.76 3.64
CA ILE A 172 -6.85 -14.83 3.01
C ILE A 172 -7.66 -15.44 1.87
N LEU A 173 -7.55 -16.75 1.61
CA LEU A 173 -8.12 -17.37 0.40
C LEU A 173 -9.66 -17.37 0.41
N GLY A 174 -10.26 -17.41 1.60
CA GLY A 174 -11.69 -17.33 1.80
C GLY A 174 -12.28 -15.92 1.69
N HIS A 175 -11.45 -14.87 1.77
CA HIS A 175 -11.93 -13.49 1.64
C HIS A 175 -12.49 -13.25 0.25
N ARG A 176 -13.59 -12.50 0.17
CA ARG A 176 -14.18 -12.06 -1.09
C ARG A 176 -13.70 -10.66 -1.41
N LEU A 177 -13.24 -10.48 -2.64
CA LEU A 177 -12.72 -9.22 -3.14
C LEU A 177 -13.56 -8.75 -4.33
N TRP A 178 -13.85 -7.46 -4.34
CA TRP A 178 -14.40 -6.72 -5.47
C TRP A 178 -13.48 -5.53 -5.78
N ILE A 179 -13.24 -5.25 -7.05
CA ILE A 179 -12.45 -4.11 -7.52
C ILE A 179 -13.19 -3.42 -8.67
N ALA A 180 -13.37 -2.10 -8.57
CA ALA A 180 -13.96 -1.23 -9.59
C ALA A 180 -12.96 -0.91 -10.72
N ALA A 181 -12.56 -1.93 -11.47
CA ALA A 181 -11.59 -1.80 -12.55
C ALA A 181 -11.85 -2.81 -13.66
N GLN A 182 -11.78 -2.33 -14.91
CA GLN A 182 -11.94 -3.17 -16.09
C GLN A 182 -10.61 -3.63 -16.69
N ARG A 183 -9.50 -3.05 -16.22
CA ARG A 183 -8.16 -3.28 -16.77
C ARG A 183 -7.13 -3.40 -15.66
N TYR A 184 -6.05 -4.10 -15.95
CA TYR A 184 -4.90 -4.25 -15.07
C TYR A 184 -3.59 -4.20 -15.86
N CYS A 185 -2.50 -3.92 -15.17
CA CYS A 185 -1.15 -4.04 -15.70
C CYS A 185 -0.71 -5.49 -15.62
N THR A 186 -0.52 -6.12 -16.78
CA THR A 186 0.28 -7.35 -16.88
C THR A 186 1.73 -7.04 -16.54
N VAL A 187 2.47 -8.04 -16.04
CA VAL A 187 3.86 -7.89 -15.64
C VAL A 187 4.81 -8.87 -16.33
N ASP A 188 6.07 -8.49 -16.44
CA ASP A 188 7.16 -9.34 -16.92
C ASP A 188 7.74 -10.26 -15.81
N ALA A 189 8.87 -10.90 -16.06
CA ALA A 189 9.52 -11.77 -15.09
C ALA A 189 10.13 -11.03 -13.88
N GLY A 190 10.38 -9.72 -14.00
CA GLY A 190 10.81 -8.84 -12.92
C GLY A 190 9.65 -8.12 -12.24
N LEU A 191 8.40 -8.53 -12.53
CA LEU A 191 7.18 -7.91 -12.05
C LEU A 191 7.03 -6.43 -12.45
N ILE A 192 7.64 -6.04 -13.59
CA ILE A 192 7.48 -4.70 -14.19
C ILE A 192 6.27 -4.69 -15.13
N PRO A 193 5.41 -3.67 -15.07
CA PRO A 193 4.29 -3.53 -16.01
C PRO A 193 4.72 -3.57 -17.48
N GLN A 194 4.09 -4.45 -18.27
CA GLN A 194 4.28 -4.55 -19.72
C GLN A 194 3.11 -3.88 -20.44
N GLU A 195 1.92 -4.47 -20.35
CA GLU A 195 0.74 -4.03 -21.09
C GLU A 195 -0.46 -3.78 -20.16
N VAL A 196 -1.36 -2.91 -20.59
CA VAL A 196 -2.69 -2.75 -19.99
C VAL A 196 -3.63 -3.75 -20.66
N ALA A 197 -4.14 -4.71 -19.91
CA ALA A 197 -5.01 -5.77 -20.41
C ALA A 197 -6.41 -5.71 -19.76
N PRO A 198 -7.46 -6.17 -20.45
CA PRO A 198 -8.78 -6.31 -19.83
C PRO A 198 -8.76 -7.40 -18.76
N VAL A 199 -9.54 -7.21 -17.69
CA VAL A 199 -9.73 -8.25 -16.67
C VAL A 199 -10.74 -9.31 -17.12
N ALA A 200 -11.66 -8.94 -18.00
CA ALA A 200 -12.77 -9.79 -18.43
C ALA A 200 -12.30 -11.16 -18.96
N GLY A 201 -12.88 -12.23 -18.42
CA GLY A 201 -12.54 -13.60 -18.84
C GLY A 201 -11.18 -14.08 -18.33
N THR A 202 -10.57 -13.39 -17.37
CA THR A 202 -9.30 -13.77 -16.74
C THR A 202 -9.48 -14.01 -15.24
N PRO A 203 -8.50 -14.65 -14.56
CA PRO A 203 -8.51 -14.74 -13.10
C PRO A 203 -8.56 -13.39 -12.36
N PHE A 204 -8.17 -12.30 -13.03
CA PHE A 204 -8.09 -10.95 -12.48
C PHE A 204 -9.44 -10.22 -12.48
N ASP A 205 -10.52 -10.87 -12.93
CA ASP A 205 -11.87 -10.30 -12.98
C ASP A 205 -12.56 -10.25 -11.60
N PHE A 206 -12.29 -9.19 -10.85
CA PHE A 206 -12.97 -8.88 -9.59
C PHE A 206 -14.08 -7.83 -9.74
N ARG A 207 -14.62 -7.64 -10.96
CA ARG A 207 -15.75 -6.72 -11.19
C ARG A 207 -17.02 -7.17 -10.48
N GLU A 208 -17.12 -8.48 -10.21
CA GLU A 208 -18.08 -9.09 -9.29
C GLU A 208 -17.34 -9.68 -8.08
N PRO A 209 -17.89 -9.60 -6.86
CA PRO A 209 -17.20 -10.08 -5.67
C PRO A 209 -16.90 -11.59 -5.71
N ALA A 210 -15.62 -11.96 -5.69
CA ALA A 210 -15.15 -13.34 -5.80
C ALA A 210 -14.19 -13.69 -4.67
N ALA A 211 -14.21 -14.95 -4.21
CA ALA A 211 -13.22 -15.43 -3.25
C ALA A 211 -11.82 -15.40 -3.88
N ILE A 212 -10.84 -14.86 -3.16
CA ILE A 212 -9.46 -14.71 -3.67
C ILE A 212 -8.89 -16.08 -4.09
N GLY A 213 -9.15 -17.11 -3.28
CA GLY A 213 -8.71 -18.47 -3.53
C GLY A 213 -9.33 -19.15 -4.74
N ALA A 214 -10.46 -18.65 -5.26
CA ALA A 214 -11.20 -19.34 -6.33
C ALA A 214 -10.41 -19.46 -7.63
N ARG A 215 -9.58 -18.44 -7.95
CA ARG A 215 -8.87 -18.34 -9.24
C ARG A 215 -7.36 -18.20 -9.12
N ILE A 216 -6.83 -17.99 -7.91
CA ILE A 216 -5.40 -17.70 -7.67
C ILE A 216 -4.46 -18.84 -8.11
N GLY A 217 -4.98 -20.06 -8.23
CA GLY A 217 -4.23 -21.26 -8.67
C GLY A 217 -4.46 -21.62 -10.14
N GLU A 218 -5.23 -20.84 -10.90
CA GLU A 218 -5.47 -21.12 -12.31
C GLU A 218 -4.18 -21.05 -13.14
N SER A 219 -4.13 -21.80 -14.24
CA SER A 219 -2.95 -21.88 -15.10
C SER A 219 -2.81 -20.66 -16.03
N HIS A 220 -2.79 -19.46 -15.45
CA HIS A 220 -2.59 -18.20 -16.16
C HIS A 220 -1.13 -17.72 -16.04
N PRO A 221 -0.48 -17.26 -17.13
CA PRO A 221 0.92 -16.85 -17.10
C PRO A 221 1.25 -15.79 -16.05
N GLN A 222 0.37 -14.81 -15.87
CA GLN A 222 0.53 -13.73 -14.89
C GLN A 222 0.49 -14.23 -13.43
N LEU A 223 -0.41 -15.16 -13.10
CA LEU A 223 -0.47 -15.77 -11.77
C LEU A 223 0.78 -16.60 -11.47
N ARG A 224 1.27 -17.37 -12.46
CA ARG A 224 2.50 -18.16 -12.30
C ARG A 224 3.73 -17.29 -12.07
N ARG A 225 3.83 -16.14 -12.76
CA ARG A 225 4.95 -15.19 -12.59
C ARG A 225 4.98 -14.60 -11.18
N ALA A 226 3.83 -14.20 -10.65
CA ALA A 226 3.72 -13.53 -9.36
C ALA A 226 3.54 -14.49 -8.15
N GLY A 227 3.31 -15.78 -8.38
CA GLY A 227 2.95 -16.74 -7.32
C GLY A 227 1.53 -16.53 -6.77
N GLY A 228 0.68 -15.80 -7.50
CA GLY A 228 -0.63 -15.34 -7.06
C GLY A 228 -0.96 -13.98 -7.67
N TYR A 229 -1.66 -13.14 -6.92
CA TYR A 229 -1.89 -11.75 -7.29
C TYR A 229 -0.76 -10.86 -6.75
N ASP A 230 -0.22 -10.02 -7.61
CA ASP A 230 0.75 -8.97 -7.31
C ASP A 230 0.74 -7.97 -8.48
N HIS A 231 -0.42 -7.37 -8.72
CA HIS A 231 -0.68 -6.60 -9.94
C HIS A 231 -1.41 -5.29 -9.64
N ASN A 232 -1.27 -4.33 -10.55
CA ASN A 232 -1.93 -3.04 -10.47
C ASN A 232 -3.20 -3.01 -11.33
N TRP A 233 -4.36 -2.81 -10.72
CA TRP A 233 -5.61 -2.52 -11.42
C TRP A 233 -5.70 -1.03 -11.73
N LEU A 234 -6.20 -0.71 -12.93
CA LEU A 234 -6.48 0.65 -13.35
C LEU A 234 -7.89 1.02 -12.89
N LEU A 235 -7.99 1.95 -11.96
CA LEU A 235 -9.24 2.31 -11.30
C LEU A 235 -10.06 3.27 -12.17
N ASP A 236 -11.35 2.98 -12.33
CA ASP A 236 -12.26 3.83 -13.09
C ASP A 236 -12.66 5.09 -12.28
N GLY A 237 -12.80 6.24 -12.95
CA GLY A 237 -13.23 7.51 -12.33
C GLY A 237 -12.12 8.37 -11.72
N GLU A 238 -12.49 9.53 -11.17
CA GLU A 238 -11.58 10.51 -10.56
C GLU A 238 -12.08 10.95 -9.18
N GLY A 239 -11.20 11.62 -8.41
CA GLY A 239 -11.52 12.07 -7.06
C GLY A 239 -11.65 10.91 -6.07
N LEU A 240 -12.05 11.24 -4.84
CA LEU A 240 -12.20 10.26 -3.77
C LEU A 240 -13.45 9.41 -4.00
N ARG A 241 -13.25 8.11 -4.28
CA ARG A 241 -14.32 7.17 -4.65
C ARG A 241 -14.05 5.76 -4.13
N CYS A 242 -15.11 4.96 -3.97
CA CYS A 242 -14.98 3.55 -3.60
C CYS A 242 -14.42 2.76 -4.79
N VAL A 243 -13.32 2.04 -4.57
CA VAL A 243 -12.59 1.34 -5.64
C VAL A 243 -12.41 -0.14 -5.38
N ALA A 244 -12.56 -0.58 -4.13
CA ALA A 244 -12.53 -1.98 -3.78
C ALA A 244 -13.33 -2.27 -2.52
N ARG A 245 -13.72 -3.53 -2.34
CA ARG A 245 -14.36 -4.04 -1.13
C ARG A 245 -13.81 -5.42 -0.83
N LEU A 246 -13.35 -5.59 0.41
CA LEU A 246 -12.84 -6.84 0.95
C LEU A 246 -13.79 -7.32 2.04
N GLU A 247 -14.16 -8.59 2.01
CA GLU A 247 -15.08 -9.19 2.96
C GLU A 247 -14.51 -10.52 3.47
N ASP A 248 -14.68 -10.79 4.76
CA ASP A 248 -14.51 -12.13 5.31
C ASP A 248 -15.88 -12.69 5.69
N PRO A 249 -16.42 -13.65 4.92
CA PRO A 249 -17.71 -14.27 5.24
C PRO A 249 -17.73 -14.97 6.61
N GLY A 250 -16.59 -15.48 7.09
CA GLY A 250 -16.50 -16.21 8.35
C GLY A 250 -16.76 -15.33 9.57
N SER A 251 -16.19 -14.12 9.58
CA SER A 251 -16.43 -13.13 10.64
C SER A 251 -17.56 -12.15 10.38
N GLY A 252 -17.99 -12.00 9.12
CA GLY A 252 -18.96 -10.99 8.69
C GLY A 252 -18.39 -9.58 8.56
N ARG A 253 -17.08 -9.38 8.76
CA ARG A 253 -16.43 -8.07 8.63
C ARG A 253 -16.20 -7.71 7.17
N ALA A 254 -16.38 -6.44 6.86
CA ALA A 254 -16.12 -5.89 5.53
C ALA A 254 -15.36 -4.56 5.61
N MET A 255 -14.54 -4.32 4.60
CA MET A 255 -13.75 -3.11 4.43
C MET A 255 -13.92 -2.59 3.00
N GLU A 256 -14.34 -1.34 2.85
CA GLU A 256 -14.29 -0.61 1.58
C GLU A 256 -12.99 0.20 1.50
N VAL A 257 -12.40 0.24 0.31
CA VAL A 257 -11.25 1.09 0.00
C VAL A 257 -11.74 2.25 -0.86
N HIS A 258 -11.50 3.48 -0.41
CA HIS A 258 -11.74 4.68 -1.21
C HIS A 258 -10.42 5.39 -1.47
N THR A 259 -10.23 5.95 -2.66
CA THR A 259 -8.98 6.67 -2.97
C THR A 259 -9.14 7.72 -4.05
N THR A 260 -8.23 8.69 -4.04
CA THR A 260 -8.00 9.63 -5.15
C THR A 260 -7.00 9.09 -6.19
N GLU A 261 -6.25 8.04 -5.86
CA GLU A 261 -5.24 7.45 -6.75
C GLU A 261 -5.86 6.83 -8.01
N PRO A 262 -5.09 6.73 -9.10
CA PRO A 262 -5.55 6.10 -10.34
C PRO A 262 -5.42 4.57 -10.29
N GLY A 263 -4.58 4.01 -9.41
CA GLY A 263 -4.24 2.59 -9.37
C GLY A 263 -4.45 1.94 -8.01
N LEU A 264 -4.69 0.63 -8.04
CA LEU A 264 -4.72 -0.25 -6.87
C LEU A 264 -3.82 -1.45 -7.12
N GLN A 265 -2.71 -1.53 -6.40
CA GLN A 265 -1.90 -2.75 -6.34
C GLN A 265 -2.53 -3.71 -5.34
N PHE A 266 -2.85 -4.91 -5.83
CA PHE A 266 -3.28 -6.02 -4.98
C PHE A 266 -2.20 -7.08 -4.95
N TYR A 267 -1.63 -7.26 -3.76
CA TYR A 267 -0.65 -8.30 -3.45
C TYR A 267 -1.25 -9.30 -2.46
N SER A 268 -1.29 -10.58 -2.82
CA SER A 268 -1.93 -11.63 -2.02
C SER A 268 -1.02 -12.32 -1.00
N GLY A 269 0.13 -11.71 -0.63
CA GLY A 269 1.03 -12.27 0.39
C GLY A 269 1.82 -13.49 -0.10
N ASN A 270 2.19 -13.52 -1.39
CA ASN A 270 2.80 -14.68 -2.07
C ASN A 270 4.22 -15.01 -1.57
N PHE A 271 4.93 -14.03 -1.01
CA PHE A 271 6.30 -14.17 -0.52
C PHE A 271 6.38 -14.25 1.00
N LEU A 272 5.24 -14.29 1.71
CA LEU A 272 5.23 -14.67 3.10
C LEU A 272 5.49 -16.18 3.19
N ASP A 273 6.47 -16.60 4.00
CA ASP A 273 6.93 -17.99 4.08
C ASP A 273 7.09 -18.49 5.52
N GLY A 274 6.70 -17.67 6.49
CA GLY A 274 6.86 -17.93 7.93
C GLY A 274 8.20 -17.47 8.53
N SER A 275 9.18 -17.06 7.72
CA SER A 275 10.50 -16.61 8.25
C SER A 275 10.40 -15.36 9.11
N VAL A 276 9.46 -14.47 8.82
CA VAL A 276 9.23 -13.22 9.56
C VAL A 276 8.04 -13.40 10.48
N ALA A 277 8.30 -13.44 11.78
CA ALA A 277 7.28 -13.52 12.84
C ALA A 277 6.26 -14.69 12.68
N GLY A 278 6.60 -15.75 11.95
CA GLY A 278 5.68 -16.87 11.71
C GLY A 278 4.54 -16.53 10.74
N LEU A 279 4.62 -15.40 10.02
CA LEU A 279 3.60 -15.00 9.05
C LEU A 279 3.63 -15.93 7.84
N ALA A 280 2.66 -16.83 7.77
CA ALA A 280 2.58 -17.88 6.77
C ALA A 280 2.20 -17.34 5.37
N HIS A 281 2.43 -18.17 4.36
CA HIS A 281 2.02 -17.90 2.98
C HIS A 281 0.54 -17.49 2.91
N ARG A 282 0.31 -16.30 2.33
CA ARG A 282 -1.02 -15.69 2.17
C ARG A 282 -1.76 -15.48 3.50
N SER A 283 -1.05 -15.24 4.60
CA SER A 283 -1.69 -14.90 5.88
C SER A 283 -2.26 -13.47 5.90
N GLY A 284 -1.95 -12.65 4.91
CA GLY A 284 -2.47 -11.30 4.74
C GLY A 284 -2.30 -10.82 3.31
N LEU A 285 -3.02 -9.75 2.95
CA LEU A 285 -2.99 -9.14 1.62
C LEU A 285 -2.83 -7.63 1.69
N CYS A 286 -2.28 -7.01 0.65
CA CYS A 286 -2.16 -5.56 0.54
C CYS A 286 -3.09 -5.02 -0.55
N LEU A 287 -3.70 -3.86 -0.26
CA LEU A 287 -4.53 -3.09 -1.20
C LEU A 287 -3.95 -1.68 -1.25
N GLU A 288 -2.81 -1.54 -1.94
CA GLU A 288 -2.04 -0.30 -1.99
C GLU A 288 -2.60 0.62 -3.08
N THR A 289 -3.19 1.73 -2.68
CA THR A 289 -3.66 2.75 -3.63
C THR A 289 -2.48 3.64 -4.00
N GLN A 290 -2.18 3.77 -5.30
CA GLN A 290 -0.98 4.43 -5.79
C GLN A 290 -1.10 4.78 -7.29
N HIS A 291 -0.14 5.54 -7.82
CA HIS A 291 0.10 5.57 -9.26
C HIS A 291 0.67 4.24 -9.74
N PHE A 292 0.60 4.01 -11.05
CA PHE A 292 1.00 2.73 -11.63
C PHE A 292 2.50 2.49 -11.43
N PRO A 293 2.93 1.25 -11.17
CA PRO A 293 4.35 0.94 -11.09
C PRO A 293 5.06 1.35 -12.37
N ASP A 294 6.30 1.82 -12.23
CA ASP A 294 7.15 2.26 -13.34
C ASP A 294 6.62 3.44 -14.20
N SER A 295 5.61 4.20 -13.75
CA SER A 295 5.11 5.42 -14.44
C SER A 295 6.21 6.37 -14.99
N PRO A 296 7.34 6.63 -14.31
CA PRO A 296 8.41 7.48 -14.86
C PRO A 296 9.02 6.97 -16.18
N ASN A 297 8.90 5.69 -16.49
CA ASN A 297 9.34 5.06 -17.73
C ASN A 297 8.19 4.79 -18.71
N ARG A 298 6.97 5.20 -18.37
CA ARG A 298 5.72 4.88 -19.06
C ARG A 298 4.95 6.16 -19.39
N PRO A 299 5.25 6.83 -20.51
CA PRO A 299 4.55 8.07 -20.90
C PRO A 299 3.06 7.84 -21.17
N ASP A 300 2.63 6.60 -21.34
CA ASP A 300 1.23 6.17 -21.45
C ASP A 300 0.51 6.05 -20.09
N PHE A 301 1.22 6.15 -18.97
CA PHE A 301 0.66 6.05 -17.61
C PHE A 301 0.46 7.43 -16.96
N PRO A 302 -0.40 7.52 -15.92
CA PRO A 302 -0.51 8.72 -15.11
C PRO A 302 0.86 9.13 -14.56
N SER A 303 1.19 10.41 -14.75
CA SER A 303 2.49 10.98 -14.38
C SER A 303 2.64 11.05 -12.86
N THR A 304 3.82 10.68 -12.37
CA THR A 304 4.25 10.83 -10.98
C THR A 304 5.20 12.02 -10.78
N LEU A 305 5.37 12.86 -11.81
CA LEU A 305 6.25 14.03 -11.78
C LEU A 305 5.71 15.08 -10.80
N LEU A 306 6.56 15.54 -9.90
CA LEU A 306 6.31 16.66 -9.00
C LEU A 306 7.35 17.76 -9.28
N ARG A 307 6.88 18.98 -9.53
CA ARG A 307 7.73 20.16 -9.82
C ARG A 307 7.79 21.13 -8.63
N PRO A 308 8.81 22.00 -8.57
CA PRO A 308 8.86 23.08 -7.59
C PRO A 308 7.62 23.97 -7.69
N GLY A 309 7.03 24.31 -6.53
CA GLY A 309 5.80 25.09 -6.45
C GLY A 309 4.51 24.26 -6.52
N GLU A 310 4.59 23.00 -6.97
CA GLU A 310 3.46 22.07 -6.91
C GLU A 310 3.36 21.40 -5.52
N THR A 311 2.21 20.79 -5.24
CA THR A 311 2.02 19.97 -4.04
C THR A 311 1.37 18.65 -4.45
N PHE A 312 2.07 17.54 -4.22
CA PHE A 312 1.48 16.22 -4.31
C PHE A 312 0.41 16.07 -3.23
N ARG A 313 -0.76 15.57 -3.60
CA ARG A 313 -1.86 15.28 -2.67
C ARG A 313 -2.51 13.96 -3.04
N SER A 314 -2.75 13.13 -2.04
CA SER A 314 -3.47 11.88 -2.20
C SER A 314 -4.22 11.53 -0.92
N THR A 315 -5.36 10.86 -1.06
CA THR A 315 -6.17 10.37 0.05
C THR A 315 -6.53 8.91 -0.16
N THR A 316 -6.37 8.10 0.88
CA THR A 316 -6.89 6.73 0.98
C THR A 316 -7.81 6.62 2.20
N LEU A 317 -8.96 5.97 2.07
CA LEU A 317 -9.82 5.58 3.18
C LEU A 317 -9.99 4.06 3.21
N TYR A 318 -9.83 3.47 4.38
CA TYR A 318 -10.31 2.12 4.68
C TYR A 318 -11.53 2.24 5.59
N ARG A 319 -12.73 2.04 5.05
CA ARG A 319 -14.00 2.14 5.77
C ARG A 319 -14.48 0.76 6.20
N PHE A 320 -14.70 0.56 7.49
CA PHE A 320 -15.24 -0.69 8.03
C PHE A 320 -16.76 -0.57 8.19
N THR A 321 -17.51 -1.32 7.37
CA THR A 321 -18.97 -1.17 7.27
C THR A 321 -19.77 -2.15 8.13
N HIS A 322 -19.11 -3.19 8.64
CA HIS A 322 -19.71 -4.20 9.53
C HIS A 322 -18.72 -4.55 10.65
N LEU A 323 -19.10 -4.19 11.89
CA LEU A 323 -18.35 -4.44 13.14
C LEU A 323 -19.09 -5.41 14.05
#